data_AF-A0A8S1BSA2-F1
#
_entry.id   AF-A0A8S1BSA2-F1
#
_cell.length_a   1.000
_cell.length_b   1.000
_cell.length_c   1.000
_cell.angle_alpha   90.00
_cell.angle_beta   90.00
_cell.angle_gamma   90.00
#
_symmetry.space_group_name_H-M   'P 1'
#
loop_
_entity.id
_entity.type
_entity.pdbx_description
1 polymer ?
#
loop_
_entity_poly.entity_id
_entity_poly.type
_entity_poly.pdbx_seq_one_letter_code
_entity_poly.pdbx_strand_id
1 'polypeptide(L)'
;MNKKEEASNLEKKINDAFKLFDHTGSDAVDVREIGTIIRSLGCCPSESELQEILVQVEDQEMTGSVKLNRFLPVMAEILQENRLQGAEPELLLAALKTFDPEGKGTQLIQTPI
;
A
#
# COMPACT_ATOMS: atom_id res chain seq x y z
N MET A 1 -25.39 -7.30 -3.97
CA MET A 1 -24.03 -7.87 -4.05
C MET A 1 -23.77 -8.59 -2.74
N ASN A 2 -23.34 -9.85 -2.79
CA ASN A 2 -23.18 -10.67 -1.59
C ASN A 2 -21.82 -10.37 -0.94
N LYS A 3 -21.76 -10.19 0.38
CA LYS A 3 -20.50 -9.96 1.13
C LYS A 3 -19.39 -10.99 0.82
N LYS A 4 -19.78 -12.22 0.48
CA LYS A 4 -18.87 -13.31 0.10
C LYS A 4 -18.19 -13.09 -1.27
N GLU A 5 -18.89 -12.44 -2.19
CA GLU A 5 -18.39 -12.13 -3.53
C GLU A 5 -17.42 -10.95 -3.50
N GLU A 6 -17.68 -9.96 -2.64
CA GLU A 6 -16.79 -8.83 -2.39
C GLU A 6 -15.45 -9.29 -1.78
N ALA A 7 -15.49 -10.16 -0.77
CA ALA A 7 -14.29 -10.75 -0.18
C ALA A 7 -13.47 -11.54 -1.21
N SER A 8 -14.12 -12.39 -2.02
CA SER A 8 -13.42 -13.16 -3.07
C SER A 8 -12.79 -12.26 -4.14
N ASN A 9 -13.45 -11.17 -4.51
CA ASN A 9 -12.90 -10.19 -5.46
C ASN A 9 -11.70 -9.44 -4.86
N LEU A 10 -11.72 -9.17 -3.56
CA LEU A 10 -10.64 -8.51 -2.85
C LEU A 10 -9.40 -9.40 -2.76
N GLU A 11 -9.58 -10.66 -2.37
CA GLU A 11 -8.51 -11.66 -2.32
C GLU A 11 -7.81 -11.80 -3.66
N LYS A 12 -8.58 -11.84 -4.76
CA LYS A 12 -8.02 -11.87 -6.13
C LYS A 12 -7.18 -10.64 -6.44
N LYS A 13 -7.68 -9.43 -6.16
CA LYS A 13 -6.93 -8.19 -6.38
C LYS A 13 -5.61 -8.18 -5.61
N ILE A 14 -5.63 -8.60 -4.34
CA ILE A 14 -4.43 -8.68 -3.51
C ILE A 14 -3.44 -9.70 -4.08
N ASN A 15 -3.92 -10.88 -4.49
CA ASN A 15 -3.09 -11.92 -5.10
C ASN A 15 -2.42 -11.44 -6.40
N ASP A 16 -3.20 -10.83 -7.29
CA ASP A 16 -2.73 -10.35 -8.58
C ASP A 16 -1.68 -9.24 -8.41
N ALA A 17 -1.91 -8.31 -7.46
CA ALA A 17 -0.94 -7.26 -7.14
C ALA A 17 0.35 -7.86 -6.55
N PHE A 18 0.26 -8.84 -5.66
CA PHE A 18 1.43 -9.47 -5.04
C PHE A 18 2.26 -10.25 -6.07
N LYS A 19 1.60 -11.00 -6.97
CA LYS A 19 2.26 -11.77 -8.03
C LYS A 19 3.00 -10.92 -9.05
N LEU A 20 2.64 -9.64 -9.19
CA LEU A 20 3.38 -8.73 -10.04
C LEU A 20 4.82 -8.52 -9.53
N PHE A 21 5.05 -8.69 -8.23
CA PHE A 21 6.35 -8.51 -7.58
C PHE A 21 7.03 -9.84 -7.21
N ASP A 22 6.30 -10.96 -7.18
CA ASP A 22 6.92 -12.28 -7.07
C ASP A 22 7.47 -12.76 -8.43
N HIS A 23 8.68 -12.29 -8.74
CA HIS A 23 9.39 -12.63 -9.97
C HIS A 23 9.79 -14.11 -10.07
N THR A 24 9.75 -14.83 -8.95
CA THR A 24 10.30 -16.19 -8.83
C THR A 24 9.24 -17.27 -8.69
N GLY A 25 7.97 -16.89 -8.51
CA GLY A 25 6.89 -17.83 -8.22
C GLY A 25 7.06 -18.52 -6.86
N SER A 26 7.70 -17.85 -5.90
CA SER A 26 7.98 -18.38 -4.57
C SER A 26 6.85 -18.14 -3.57
N ASP A 27 5.80 -17.41 -3.98
CA ASP A 27 4.77 -16.83 -3.12
C ASP A 27 5.35 -15.95 -1.99
N ALA A 28 6.52 -15.37 -2.23
CA ALA A 28 7.19 -14.43 -1.35
C ALA A 28 7.78 -13.26 -2.14
N VAL A 29 7.80 -12.09 -1.51
CA VAL A 29 8.37 -10.85 -2.07
C VAL A 29 9.32 -10.23 -1.05
N ASP A 30 10.19 -9.35 -1.50
CA ASP A 30 11.08 -8.63 -0.60
C ASP A 30 10.27 -7.64 0.27
N VAL A 31 10.63 -7.51 1.54
CA VAL A 31 9.98 -6.56 2.47
C VAL A 31 9.93 -5.13 1.89
N ARG A 32 10.96 -4.73 1.13
CA ARG A 32 11.06 -3.41 0.50
C ARG A 32 10.00 -3.18 -0.57
N GLU A 33 9.42 -4.25 -1.13
CA GLU A 33 8.40 -4.18 -2.18
C GLU A 33 6.99 -4.00 -1.62
N ILE A 34 6.77 -4.32 -0.33
CA ILE A 34 5.45 -4.28 0.30
C ILE A 34 4.80 -2.90 0.21
N GLY A 35 5.56 -1.84 0.45
CA GLY A 35 5.05 -0.47 0.34
C GLY A 35 4.59 -0.13 -1.09
N THR A 36 5.23 -0.72 -2.11
CA THR A 36 4.84 -0.51 -3.52
C THR A 36 3.60 -1.34 -3.86
N ILE A 37 3.52 -2.58 -3.37
CA ILE A 37 2.34 -3.45 -3.55
C ILE A 37 1.10 -2.80 -2.94
N ILE A 38 1.18 -2.30 -1.70
CA ILE A 38 0.05 -1.64 -1.03
C ILE A 38 -0.41 -0.41 -1.83
N ARG A 39 0.52 0.37 -2.37
CA ARG A 39 0.19 1.53 -3.23
C ARG A 39 -0.44 1.12 -4.57
N SER A 40 -0.01 -0.01 -5.15
CA SER A 40 -0.62 -0.55 -6.36
C SER A 40 -2.08 -1.00 -6.17
N LEU A 41 -2.46 -1.32 -4.93
CA LEU A 41 -3.85 -1.63 -4.54
C LEU A 41 -4.71 -0.36 -4.34
N GLY A 42 -4.13 0.83 -4.55
CA GLY A 42 -4.83 2.12 -4.39
C GLY A 42 -4.83 2.66 -2.96
N CYS A 43 -4.03 2.08 -2.07
CA CYS A 43 -3.84 2.58 -0.70
C CYS A 43 -2.68 3.57 -0.62
N CYS A 44 -2.76 4.52 0.30
CA CYS A 44 -1.71 5.49 0.56
C CYS A 44 -1.31 5.45 2.05
N PRO A 45 -0.64 4.37 2.52
CA PRO A 45 -0.21 4.30 3.90
C PRO A 45 0.82 5.39 4.20
N SER A 46 0.71 5.99 5.39
CA SER A 46 1.79 6.71 6.02
C SER A 46 2.96 5.78 6.34
N GLU A 47 4.12 6.35 6.63
CA GLU A 47 5.29 5.55 7.01
C GLU A 47 5.02 4.73 8.28
N SER A 48 4.35 5.32 9.29
CA SER A 48 3.98 4.60 10.50
C SER A 48 3.04 3.43 10.24
N GLU A 49 2.01 3.60 9.41
CA GLU A 49 1.08 2.52 9.07
C GLU A 49 1.77 1.42 8.27
N LEU A 50 2.68 1.78 7.36
CA LEU A 50 3.47 0.80 6.62
C LEU A 50 4.33 -0.02 7.59
N GLN A 51 5.01 0.61 8.54
CA GLN A 51 5.79 -0.10 9.55
C GLN A 51 4.92 -1.04 10.40
N GLU A 52 3.73 -0.61 10.81
CA GLU A 52 2.78 -1.47 11.54
C GLU A 52 2.35 -2.70 10.72
N ILE A 53 2.14 -2.53 9.41
CA ILE A 53 1.80 -3.64 8.52
C ILE A 53 3.01 -4.58 8.37
N LEU A 54 4.21 -4.03 8.16
CA LEU A 54 5.44 -4.80 8.05
C LEU A 54 5.68 -5.68 9.28
N VAL A 55 5.55 -5.12 10.48
CA VAL A 55 5.67 -5.87 11.74
C VAL A 55 4.64 -7.01 11.85
N GLN A 56 3.46 -6.85 11.26
CA GLN A 56 2.42 -7.90 11.28
C GLN A 56 2.68 -9.01 10.26
N VAL A 57 3.27 -8.69 9.10
CA VAL A 57 3.44 -9.65 7.99
C VAL A 57 4.83 -10.29 7.94
N GLU A 58 5.85 -9.66 8.56
CA GLU A 58 7.18 -10.23 8.68
C GLU A 58 7.19 -11.44 9.63
N ASP A 59 7.91 -12.48 9.23
CA ASP A 59 8.16 -13.64 10.09
C ASP A 59 9.16 -13.26 11.22
N GLN A 60 9.06 -13.91 12.38
CA GLN A 60 9.92 -13.65 13.56
C GLN A 60 11.43 -13.76 13.28
N GLU A 61 11.78 -14.55 12.28
CA GLU A 61 13.17 -14.76 11.83
C GLU A 61 13.71 -13.59 10.98
N MET A 62 12.90 -12.56 10.71
CA MET A 62 13.26 -11.38 9.91
C MET A 62 14.00 -11.75 8.61
N THR A 63 13.39 -12.65 7.84
CA THR A 63 14.03 -13.23 6.64
C THR A 63 14.31 -12.21 5.53
N GLY A 64 13.81 -10.97 5.66
CA GLY A 64 13.81 -9.95 4.61
C GLY A 64 12.78 -10.20 3.50
N SER A 65 11.97 -11.24 3.66
CA SER A 65 10.89 -11.60 2.73
C SER A 65 9.56 -11.76 3.45
N VAL A 66 8.49 -11.42 2.75
CA VAL A 66 7.11 -11.54 3.23
C VAL A 66 6.39 -12.53 2.33
N LYS A 67 5.69 -13.49 2.94
CA LYS A 67 4.93 -14.52 2.22
C LYS A 67 3.50 -14.07 1.97
N LEU A 68 2.92 -14.49 0.84
CA LEU A 68 1.55 -14.16 0.46
C LEU A 68 0.52 -14.57 1.51
N ASN A 69 0.71 -15.73 2.16
CA ASN A 69 -0.20 -16.22 3.19
C ASN A 69 -0.22 -15.37 4.47
N ARG A 70 0.82 -14.56 4.70
CA ARG A 70 0.89 -13.56 5.79
C ARG A 70 0.30 -12.23 5.34
N PHE A 71 0.63 -11.79 4.13
CA PHE A 71 0.22 -10.50 3.59
C PHE A 71 -1.28 -10.43 3.30
N LEU A 72 -1.84 -11.46 2.65
CA LEU A 72 -3.22 -11.48 2.18
C LEU A 72 -4.27 -11.23 3.29
N PRO A 73 -4.26 -11.93 4.44
CA PRO A 73 -5.28 -11.71 5.47
C PRO A 73 -5.21 -10.30 6.06
N VAL A 74 -4.01 -9.77 6.31
CA VAL A 74 -3.80 -8.40 6.82
C VAL A 74 -4.33 -7.37 5.83
N MET A 75 -3.98 -7.51 4.55
CA MET A 75 -4.41 -6.56 3.52
C MET A 75 -5.91 -6.63 3.23
N ALA A 76 -6.50 -7.83 3.31
CA ALA A 76 -7.94 -8.02 3.14
C ALA A 76 -8.74 -7.29 4.22
N GLU A 77 -8.31 -7.39 5.48
CA GLU A 77 -8.92 -6.65 6.60
C GLU A 77 -8.82 -5.14 6.39
N ILE A 78 -7.63 -4.65 6.07
CA ILE A 78 -7.37 -3.21 5.85
C ILE A 78 -8.23 -2.63 4.73
N LEU A 79 -8.35 -3.33 3.60
CA LEU A 79 -9.15 -2.88 2.46
C LEU A 79 -10.65 -2.97 2.75
N GLN A 80 -11.08 -3.95 3.54
CA GLN A 80 -12.46 -4.07 3.98
C GLN A 80 -12.85 -2.93 4.94
N GLU A 81 -11.92 -2.49 5.80
CA GLU A 81 -12.11 -1.37 6.74
C GLU A 81 -11.83 0.00 6.11
N ASN A 82 -11.38 0.04 4.86
CA ASN A 82 -11.02 1.25 4.13
C ASN A 82 -10.00 2.15 4.88
N ARG A 83 -9.09 1.54 5.65
CA ARG A 83 -8.23 2.25 6.61
C ARG A 83 -7.10 3.06 5.99
N LEU A 84 -6.69 2.75 4.76
CA LEU A 84 -5.53 3.37 4.10
C LEU A 84 -5.91 4.23 2.90
N GLN A 85 -7.16 4.70 2.80
CA GLN A 85 -7.51 5.66 1.74
C GLN A 85 -6.89 7.02 2.04
N GLY A 86 -6.20 7.57 1.03
CA GLY A 86 -5.62 8.92 1.10
C GLY A 86 -6.70 9.98 1.20
N ALA A 87 -6.28 11.23 1.44
CA ALA A 87 -7.21 12.36 1.50
C ALA A 87 -7.98 12.51 0.17
N GLU A 88 -9.25 12.92 0.26
CA GLU A 88 -10.09 13.20 -0.90
C GLU A 88 -9.37 14.14 -1.89
N PRO A 89 -9.43 13.86 -3.20
CA PRO A 89 -8.73 14.66 -4.20
C PRO A 89 -9.01 16.16 -4.10
N GLU A 90 -10.24 16.56 -3.75
CA GLU A 90 -10.61 17.98 -3.58
C GLU A 90 -9.84 18.66 -2.45
N LEU A 91 -9.66 17.96 -1.33
CA LEU A 91 -8.91 18.48 -0.18
C LEU A 91 -7.42 18.56 -0.51
N LEU A 92 -6.88 17.54 -1.17
CA LEU A 92 -5.48 17.53 -1.60
C LEU A 92 -5.21 18.65 -2.62
N LEU A 93 -6.10 18.83 -3.60
CA LEU A 93 -6.01 19.92 -4.59
C LEU A 93 -6.12 21.30 -3.93
N ALA A 94 -7.00 21.46 -2.94
CA ALA A 94 -7.12 22.71 -2.20
C ALA A 94 -5.85 23.01 -1.38
N ALA A 95 -5.27 22.01 -0.72
CA ALA A 95 -4.01 22.16 0.00
C ALA A 95 -2.88 22.53 -0.97
N LEU A 96 -2.73 21.81 -2.09
CA LEU A 96 -1.72 22.09 -3.11
C LEU A 96 -1.86 23.50 -3.69
N LYS A 97 -3.07 23.96 -3.99
CA LYS A 97 -3.33 25.35 -4.42
C LYS A 97 -2.97 26.38 -3.36
N THR A 98 -3.11 26.04 -2.09
CA THR A 98 -2.74 26.92 -0.97
C THR A 98 -1.21 27.07 -0.88
N PHE A 99 -0.47 25.99 -1.12
CA PHE A 99 1.01 25.99 -1.06
C PHE A 99 1.67 26.44 -2.37
N ASP A 100 1.01 26.30 -3.52
CA ASP A 100 1.51 26.69 -4.84
C ASP A 100 0.47 27.53 -5.61
N PRO A 101 0.23 28.78 -5.17
CA PRO A 101 -0.75 29.67 -5.80
C PRO A 101 -0.37 30.05 -7.23
N GLU A 102 0.90 29.88 -7.61
CA GLU A 102 1.42 30.20 -8.95
C GLU A 102 1.34 29.01 -9.92
N GLY A 103 0.93 27.82 -9.45
CA GLY A 103 0.76 26.62 -10.28
C GLY A 103 2.06 26.10 -10.88
N LYS A 104 3.19 26.29 -10.19
CA LYS A 104 4.52 25.94 -10.70
C LYS A 104 4.85 24.44 -10.56
N GLY A 105 4.04 23.67 -9.84
CA GLY A 105 4.23 22.25 -9.64
C GLY A 105 5.38 21.92 -8.69
N THR A 106 5.36 22.48 -7.47
CA THR A 106 6.22 22.15 -6.30
C THR A 106 7.74 22.28 -6.46
N GLN A 107 8.35 23.25 -5.77
CA GLN A 107 9.79 23.26 -5.41
C GLN A 107 10.08 22.53 -4.09
N LEU A 108 9.38 21.43 -3.79
CA LEU A 108 9.62 20.64 -2.57
C LEU A 108 10.81 19.67 -2.67
N ILE A 109 11.47 19.61 -3.82
CA ILE A 109 12.75 18.94 -4.07
C ILE A 109 13.82 19.96 -4.46
N GLN A 110 14.02 20.99 -3.63
CA GLN A 110 15.33 21.64 -3.60
C GLN A 110 16.07 21.19 -2.35
N THR A 111 16.97 20.22 -2.53
CA THR A 111 18.23 20.19 -1.80
C THR A 111 19.36 20.23 -2.85
N PRO A 112 20.46 20.91 -2.53
CA PRO A 112 21.58 20.16 -1.98
C PRO A 112 22.04 20.69 -0.61
N ILE A 113 22.65 19.77 0.12
CA ILE A 113 23.43 19.94 1.36
C ILE A 113 24.57 20.93 1.13
#